data_AF-A0A317F8Z1-F1
#
_entry.id   AF-A0A317F8Z1-F1
#
_cell.length_a   1.000
_cell.length_b   1.000
_cell.length_c   1.000
_cell.angle_alpha   90.00
_cell.angle_beta   90.00
_cell.angle_gamma   90.00
#
_symmetry.space_group_name_H-M   'P 1'
#
loop_
_entity.id
_entity.type
_entity.pdbx_description
1 polymer ?
#
loop_
_entity_poly.entity_id
_entity_poly.type
_entity_poly.pdbx_seq_one_letter_code
_entity_poly.pdbx_strand_id
1 'polypeptide(L)'
;MSPPDSSPSFLDRLRRFDPTVLPIVVAALVLVGAVLWLLGRPLPPPQATGPDPQTAQQLTELRTGLAQLQGRPAPAAPDLAPLREAAQAATARAEAAARQVTALEQRVAALTQELAARPVLDPAALAQRGAVEQLGTRLDQLSARADALARDLAARPTIDPATLAPRSAVEQLGTRLDQLSARADSLGRDLQAAGTQGQQRQAAVDQAIAAAAGRIGAAEAALAARAQAIEGQAGRIGALELALTGRLAALEGQLVQRAQATEQLSGRIASLEGLAQRLAALEGRSARLAAIDAARAALEAGRPIGQLANAPAPLARFATAAPPTEAALRLDFDAAARAALAASEPPATGGVLDNAVSRLSGLVTVRRGEEVLWGDAAAAEIEKARRALEAGDLQAALGHLSRLSAPAKAAMADWMGRAEALVAARAALRQMAAG
;
A
#
# COMPACT_ATOMS: atom_id res chain seq x y z
N MET A 1 -68.42 -46.39 -61.83
CA MET A 1 -68.56 -46.94 -60.46
C MET A 1 -67.25 -47.67 -60.12
N SER A 2 -66.27 -46.91 -59.62
CA SER A 2 -64.95 -47.34 -59.13
C SER A 2 -64.44 -46.24 -58.18
N PRO A 3 -63.58 -46.56 -57.17
CA PRO A 3 -63.53 -45.87 -55.88
C PRO A 3 -62.60 -44.65 -55.87
N PRO A 4 -62.68 -43.77 -54.85
CA PRO A 4 -61.71 -42.68 -54.69
C PRO A 4 -60.39 -43.19 -54.08
N ASP A 5 -59.28 -42.73 -54.65
CA ASP A 5 -57.92 -42.92 -54.14
C ASP A 5 -57.71 -42.17 -52.82
N SER A 6 -57.25 -42.91 -51.81
CA SER A 6 -56.87 -42.41 -50.48
C SER A 6 -55.56 -41.62 -50.57
N SER A 7 -55.63 -40.29 -50.46
CA SER A 7 -54.44 -39.45 -50.33
C SER A 7 -53.75 -39.67 -48.97
N PRO A 8 -52.41 -39.82 -48.91
CA PRO A 8 -51.71 -40.02 -47.64
C PRO A 8 -51.78 -38.77 -46.76
N SER A 9 -52.19 -38.96 -45.51
CA SER A 9 -52.34 -37.91 -44.51
C SER A 9 -51.01 -37.20 -44.22
N PHE A 10 -51.08 -35.90 -43.95
CA PHE A 10 -49.93 -35.03 -43.67
C PHE A 10 -49.05 -35.55 -42.51
N LEU A 11 -49.63 -36.31 -41.59
CA LEU A 11 -48.94 -36.88 -40.44
C LEU A 11 -48.01 -38.06 -40.80
N ASP A 12 -48.27 -38.80 -41.89
CA ASP A 12 -47.36 -39.84 -42.38
C ASP A 12 -46.12 -39.25 -43.08
N ARG A 13 -46.25 -38.04 -43.64
CA ARG A 13 -45.12 -37.31 -44.23
C ARG A 13 -44.17 -36.74 -43.18
N LEU A 14 -44.64 -36.51 -41.96
CA LEU A 14 -43.84 -35.96 -40.86
C LEU A 14 -42.96 -37.00 -40.14
N ARG A 15 -43.23 -38.31 -40.28
CA ARG A 15 -42.44 -39.37 -39.62
C ARG A 15 -41.19 -39.84 -40.39
N ARG A 16 -40.94 -39.32 -41.60
CA ARG A 16 -39.76 -39.67 -42.44
C ARG A 16 -38.74 -38.53 -42.57
N PHE A 17 -38.64 -37.63 -41.60
CA PHE A 17 -37.58 -36.62 -41.62
C PHE A 17 -36.30 -37.14 -40.96
N ASP A 18 -35.22 -37.15 -41.75
CA ASP A 18 -33.85 -37.47 -41.36
C ASP A 18 -33.40 -36.56 -40.18
N PRO A 19 -32.80 -37.10 -39.10
CA PRO A 19 -32.42 -36.34 -37.90
C PRO A 19 -31.37 -35.23 -38.16
N THR A 20 -30.74 -35.20 -39.34
CA THR A 20 -29.79 -34.17 -39.78
C THR A 20 -30.44 -32.90 -40.33
N VAL A 21 -31.74 -32.92 -40.68
CA VAL A 21 -32.43 -31.75 -41.25
C VAL A 21 -32.93 -30.78 -40.15
N LEU A 22 -33.12 -31.27 -38.93
CA LEU A 22 -33.62 -30.50 -37.79
C LEU A 22 -32.74 -29.27 -37.43
N PRO A 23 -31.39 -29.35 -37.38
CA PRO A 23 -30.56 -28.17 -37.08
C PRO A 23 -30.61 -27.10 -38.19
N ILE A 24 -30.81 -27.49 -39.45
CA ILE A 24 -30.87 -26.55 -40.58
C ILE A 24 -32.16 -25.72 -40.53
N VAL A 25 -33.28 -26.37 -40.18
CA VAL A 25 -34.58 -25.68 -40.05
C VAL A 25 -34.57 -24.72 -38.86
N VAL A 26 -33.92 -25.10 -37.75
CA VAL A 26 -33.75 -24.21 -36.59
C VAL A 26 -32.87 -23.02 -36.94
N ALA A 27 -31.75 -23.22 -37.65
CA ALA A 27 -30.89 -22.14 -38.10
C ALA A 27 -31.62 -21.17 -39.06
N ALA A 28 -32.44 -21.69 -39.98
CA ALA A 28 -33.24 -20.88 -40.88
C ALA A 28 -34.30 -20.05 -40.13
N LEU A 29 -34.97 -20.62 -39.12
CA LEU A 29 -35.92 -19.90 -38.27
C LEU A 29 -35.26 -18.78 -37.46
N VAL A 30 -34.06 -19.02 -36.92
CA VAL A 30 -33.29 -17.99 -36.20
C VAL A 30 -32.85 -16.86 -37.15
N LEU A 31 -32.43 -17.20 -38.37
CA LEU A 31 -32.04 -16.20 -39.37
C LEU A 31 -33.23 -15.32 -39.79
N VAL A 32 -34.40 -15.93 -40.03
CA VAL A 32 -35.62 -15.20 -40.37
C VAL A 32 -36.08 -14.31 -39.21
N GLY A 33 -35.99 -14.80 -37.96
CA GLY A 33 -36.26 -14.01 -36.77
C GLY A 33 -35.31 -12.81 -36.61
N ALA A 34 -34.01 -13.00 -36.91
CA ALA A 34 -33.01 -11.92 -36.85
C ALA A 34 -33.24 -10.86 -37.94
N VAL A 35 -33.62 -11.27 -39.14
CA VAL A 35 -33.94 -10.36 -40.25
C VAL A 35 -35.21 -9.56 -39.96
N LEU A 36 -36.27 -10.21 -39.45
CA LEU A 36 -37.49 -9.52 -39.03
C LEU A 36 -37.25 -8.55 -37.86
N TRP A 37 -36.36 -8.89 -36.93
CA TRP A 37 -35.97 -8.01 -35.84
C TRP A 37 -35.18 -6.78 -36.33
N LEU A 38 -34.35 -6.94 -37.37
CA LEU A 38 -33.59 -5.85 -37.96
C LEU A 38 -34.45 -4.88 -38.78
N LEU A 39 -35.48 -5.38 -39.46
CA LEU A 39 -36.45 -4.58 -40.22
C LEU A 39 -37.43 -3.79 -39.32
N GLY A 40 -37.59 -4.20 -38.05
CA GLY A 40 -38.48 -3.55 -37.08
C GLY A 40 -37.86 -2.39 -36.28
N ARG A 41 -36.56 -2.10 -36.43
CA ARG A 41 -35.88 -1.01 -35.70
C ARG A 41 -35.54 0.17 -36.63
N PRO A 42 -36.05 1.39 -36.38
CA PRO A 42 -35.63 2.57 -37.13
C PRO A 42 -34.14 2.85 -36.85
N LEU A 43 -33.32 2.94 -37.90
CA LEU A 43 -31.90 3.25 -37.77
C LEU A 43 -31.72 4.68 -37.23
N PRO A 44 -30.93 4.88 -36.16
CA PRO A 44 -30.55 6.22 -35.72
C PRO A 44 -29.62 6.87 -36.76
N PRO A 45 -29.70 8.20 -36.96
CA PRO A 45 -28.89 8.91 -37.94
C PRO A 45 -27.39 8.80 -37.64
N PRO A 46 -26.54 8.84 -38.68
CA PRO A 46 -25.10 8.65 -38.53
C PRO A 46 -24.48 9.79 -37.72
N GLN A 47 -23.93 9.46 -36.56
CA GLN A 47 -23.13 10.38 -35.75
C GLN A 47 -21.77 10.55 -36.42
N ALA A 48 -21.45 11.80 -36.77
CA ALA A 48 -20.13 12.18 -37.24
C ALA A 48 -19.08 11.86 -36.16
N THR A 49 -17.98 11.25 -36.61
CA THR A 49 -16.77 10.96 -35.83
C THR A 49 -16.15 12.26 -35.28
N GLY A 50 -16.60 12.67 -34.10
CA GLY A 50 -15.88 13.55 -33.18
C GLY A 50 -15.41 12.74 -31.97
N PRO A 51 -14.39 13.21 -31.21
CA PRO A 51 -13.95 12.54 -29.99
C PRO A 51 -15.15 12.38 -29.04
N ASP A 52 -15.33 11.17 -28.51
CA ASP A 52 -16.44 10.80 -27.63
C ASP A 52 -16.68 11.90 -26.58
N PRO A 53 -17.90 12.48 -26.47
CA PRO A 53 -18.18 13.55 -25.51
C PRO A 53 -17.90 13.11 -24.06
N GLN A 54 -17.96 11.80 -23.79
CA GLN A 54 -17.57 11.21 -22.52
C GLN A 54 -16.07 11.29 -22.26
N THR A 55 -15.22 11.12 -23.28
CA THR A 55 -13.76 11.26 -23.13
C THR A 55 -13.35 12.72 -22.92
N ALA A 56 -14.03 13.66 -23.59
CA ALA A 56 -13.83 15.09 -23.38
C ALA A 56 -14.24 15.54 -21.97
N GLN A 57 -15.34 15.00 -21.45
CA GLN A 57 -15.77 15.24 -20.06
C GLN A 57 -14.80 14.63 -19.05
N GLN A 58 -14.36 13.38 -19.25
CA GLN A 58 -13.38 12.72 -18.39
C GLN A 58 -12.03 13.45 -18.36
N LEU A 59 -11.54 13.94 -19.50
CA LEU A 59 -10.31 14.72 -19.56
C LEU A 59 -10.45 16.08 -18.86
N THR A 60 -11.65 16.67 -18.88
CA THR A 60 -11.93 17.92 -18.17
C THR A 60 -11.96 17.68 -16.66
N GLU A 61 -12.66 16.65 -16.19
CA GLU A 61 -12.68 16.26 -14.77
C GLU A 61 -11.29 15.88 -14.24
N LEU A 62 -10.50 15.16 -15.04
CA LEU A 62 -9.12 14.81 -14.69
C LEU A 62 -8.23 16.04 -14.59
N ARG A 63 -8.37 17.01 -15.50
CA ARG A 63 -7.62 18.29 -15.42
C ARG A 63 -8.02 19.11 -14.20
N THR A 64 -9.32 19.18 -13.89
CA THR A 64 -9.81 19.89 -12.70
C THR A 64 -9.31 19.22 -11.42
N GLY A 65 -9.33 17.88 -11.36
CA GLY A 65 -8.78 17.12 -10.24
C GLY A 65 -7.26 17.29 -10.08
N LEU A 66 -6.51 17.33 -11.18
CA LEU A 66 -5.06 17.58 -11.16
C LEU A 66 -4.72 19.00 -10.69
N ALA A 67 -5.46 20.00 -11.16
CA ALA A 67 -5.30 21.39 -10.70
C ALA A 67 -5.64 21.53 -9.20
N GLN A 68 -6.64 20.79 -8.72
CA GLN A 68 -7.04 20.80 -7.31
C GLN A 68 -6.02 20.08 -6.41
N LEU A 69 -5.30 19.08 -6.93
CA LEU A 69 -4.21 18.40 -6.24
C LEU A 69 -2.90 19.20 -6.28
N GLN A 70 -2.60 19.88 -7.39
CA GLN A 70 -1.43 20.77 -7.50
C GLN A 70 -1.59 22.05 -6.67
N GLY A 71 -2.82 22.54 -6.50
CA GLY A 71 -3.14 23.67 -5.62
C GLY A 71 -3.23 23.29 -4.14
N ARG A 72 -3.14 22.00 -3.79
CA ARG A 72 -3.15 21.56 -2.39
C ARG A 72 -1.73 21.69 -1.84
N PRO A 73 -1.45 22.65 -0.93
CA PRO A 73 -0.15 22.69 -0.26
C PRO A 73 0.07 21.34 0.42
N ALA A 74 1.29 20.78 0.28
CA ALA A 74 1.68 19.55 0.93
C ALA A 74 1.25 19.62 2.41
N PRO A 75 0.56 18.59 2.96
CA PRO A 75 0.22 18.61 4.37
C PRO A 75 1.52 18.74 5.15
N ALA A 76 1.65 19.85 5.89
CA ALA A 76 2.78 20.07 6.77
C ALA A 76 2.98 18.81 7.62
N ALA A 77 4.22 18.31 7.67
CA ALA A 77 4.55 17.19 8.54
C ALA A 77 4.00 17.51 9.94
N PRO A 78 3.30 16.57 10.60
CA PRO A 78 2.71 16.84 11.92
C PRO A 78 3.81 17.33 12.85
N ASP A 79 3.62 18.51 13.43
CA ASP A 79 4.61 19.10 14.32
C ASP A 79 4.77 18.21 15.56
N LEU A 80 5.91 17.52 15.63
CA LEU A 80 6.28 16.64 16.74
C LEU A 80 6.98 17.42 17.88
N ALA A 81 7.23 18.72 17.70
CA ALA A 81 7.78 19.58 18.75
C ALA A 81 6.97 19.53 20.06
N PRO A 82 5.62 19.65 20.07
CA PRO A 82 4.84 19.57 21.30
C PRO A 82 4.94 18.22 22.02
N LEU A 83 5.11 17.11 21.27
CA LEU A 83 5.30 15.79 21.88
C LEU A 83 6.70 15.62 22.48
N ARG A 84 7.73 16.19 21.85
CA ARG A 84 9.10 16.21 22.41
C ARG A 84 9.18 17.07 23.66
N GLU A 85 8.51 18.22 23.66
CA GLU A 85 8.45 19.11 24.81
C GLU A 85 7.66 18.48 25.97
N ALA A 86 6.55 17.80 25.67
CA ALA A 86 5.79 17.03 26.66
C ALA A 86 6.61 15.87 27.27
N ALA A 87 7.41 15.15 26.46
CA ALA A 87 8.27 14.07 26.92
C ALA A 87 9.40 14.60 27.82
N GLN A 88 10.05 15.71 27.46
CA GLN A 88 11.08 16.37 28.28
C GLN A 88 10.50 16.92 29.60
N ALA A 89 9.29 17.46 29.56
CA ALA A 89 8.61 17.90 30.77
C ALA A 89 8.18 16.73 31.67
N ALA A 90 7.90 15.55 31.10
CA ALA A 90 7.60 14.34 31.87
C ALA A 90 8.86 13.77 32.56
N THR A 91 10.00 13.72 31.87
CA THR A 91 11.27 13.29 32.47
C THR A 91 11.74 14.24 33.57
N ALA A 92 11.65 15.55 33.36
CA ALA A 92 12.00 16.53 34.40
C ALA A 92 11.12 16.39 35.66
N ARG A 93 9.83 16.08 35.49
CA ARG A 93 8.91 15.81 36.62
C ARG A 93 9.25 14.50 37.34
N ALA A 94 9.65 13.46 36.61
CA ALA A 94 10.08 12.19 37.19
C ALA A 94 11.35 12.35 38.04
N GLU A 95 12.33 13.11 37.56
CA GLU A 95 13.55 13.41 38.32
C GLU A 95 13.26 14.26 39.57
N ALA A 96 12.36 15.24 39.47
CA ALA A 96 11.93 16.04 40.62
C ALA A 96 11.23 15.17 41.68
N ALA A 97 10.38 14.23 41.26
CA ALA A 97 9.73 13.28 42.15
C ALA A 97 10.75 12.35 42.83
N ALA A 98 11.75 11.84 42.09
CA ALA A 98 12.81 11.02 42.66
C ALA A 98 13.59 11.77 43.76
N ARG A 99 13.95 13.04 43.53
CA ARG A 99 14.62 13.88 44.55
C ARG A 99 13.74 14.11 45.80
N GLN A 100 12.43 14.25 45.62
CA GLN A 100 11.50 14.39 46.75
C GLN A 100 11.39 13.12 47.59
N VAL A 101 11.41 11.94 46.96
CA VAL A 101 11.42 10.65 47.67
C VAL A 101 12.68 10.52 48.50
N THR A 102 13.86 10.78 47.92
CA THR A 102 15.13 10.72 48.67
C THR A 102 15.17 11.73 49.84
N ALA A 103 14.61 12.93 49.65
CA ALA A 103 14.51 13.92 50.73
C ALA A 103 13.54 13.48 51.86
N LEU A 104 12.48 12.75 51.52
CA LEU A 104 11.57 12.18 52.52
C LEU A 104 12.22 11.04 53.29
N GLU A 105 12.96 10.16 52.62
CA GLU A 105 13.73 9.08 53.27
C GLU A 105 14.74 9.64 54.28
N GLN A 106 15.46 10.71 53.92
CA GLN A 106 16.39 11.39 54.83
C GLN A 106 15.67 12.02 56.03
N ARG A 107 14.48 12.60 55.84
CA ARG A 107 13.67 13.15 56.93
C ARG A 107 13.15 12.06 57.86
N VAL A 108 12.73 10.91 57.31
CA VAL A 108 12.28 9.76 58.11
C VAL A 108 13.46 9.19 58.91
N ALA A 109 14.64 9.07 58.30
CA ALA A 109 15.86 8.64 59.00
C ALA A 109 16.22 9.62 60.14
N ALA A 110 16.19 10.93 59.89
CA ALA A 110 16.45 11.96 60.89
C ALA A 110 15.43 11.92 62.04
N LEU A 111 14.13 11.77 61.74
CA LEU A 111 13.08 11.64 62.76
C LEU A 111 13.24 10.36 63.57
N THR A 112 13.63 9.26 62.94
CA THR A 112 13.89 7.98 63.62
C THR A 112 15.07 8.11 64.59
N GLN A 113 16.12 8.83 64.17
CA GLN A 113 17.29 9.09 64.99
C GLN A 113 17.00 10.08 66.13
N GLU A 114 16.14 11.07 65.89
CA GLU A 114 15.66 12.01 66.93
C GLU A 114 14.76 11.31 67.96
N LEU A 115 13.89 10.40 67.53
CA LEU A 115 13.11 9.56 68.45
C LEU A 115 14.00 8.61 69.26
N ALA A 116 15.04 8.03 68.65
CA ALA A 116 16.01 7.18 69.34
C ALA A 116 16.87 7.97 70.34
N ALA A 117 17.10 9.26 70.08
CA ALA A 117 17.85 10.16 70.95
C ALA A 117 17.02 10.78 72.08
N ARG A 118 15.69 10.60 72.09
CA ARG A 118 14.85 11.06 73.21
C ARG A 118 15.09 10.16 74.43
N PRO A 119 15.58 10.68 75.56
CA PRO A 119 15.64 9.92 76.79
C PRO A 119 14.22 9.57 77.24
N VAL A 120 13.90 8.28 77.18
CA VAL A 120 12.69 7.70 77.76
C VAL A 120 12.83 7.82 79.29
N LEU A 121 11.98 8.66 79.90
CA LEU A 121 11.93 9.04 81.32
C LEU A 121 13.04 10.01 81.76
N ASP A 122 12.63 11.26 81.95
CA ASP A 122 13.43 12.33 82.53
C ASP A 122 13.87 11.97 83.97
N PRO A 123 15.18 11.81 84.27
CA PRO A 123 15.66 11.44 85.61
C PRO A 123 15.29 12.46 86.68
N ALA A 124 15.01 13.71 86.28
CA ALA A 124 14.48 14.74 87.17
C ALA A 124 13.07 14.40 87.71
N ALA A 125 12.25 13.69 86.93
CA ALA A 125 10.92 13.25 87.35
C ALA A 125 10.98 12.11 88.39
N LEU A 126 11.95 11.20 88.25
CA LEU A 126 12.21 10.13 89.22
C LEU A 126 12.83 10.66 90.52
N ALA A 127 13.77 11.61 90.43
CA ALA A 127 14.38 12.24 91.59
C ALA A 127 13.36 12.99 92.49
N GLN A 128 12.35 13.62 91.88
CA GLN A 128 11.29 14.28 92.64
C GLN A 128 10.27 13.35 93.26
N ARG A 129 9.99 12.18 92.64
CA ARG A 129 9.20 11.13 93.27
C ARG A 129 9.86 10.66 94.57
N GLY A 130 11.19 10.49 94.53
CA GLY A 130 11.99 10.21 95.73
C GLY A 130 11.98 11.35 96.76
N ALA A 131 11.97 12.62 96.32
CA ALA A 131 11.87 13.76 97.23
C ALA A 131 10.51 13.83 97.97
N VAL A 132 9.42 13.43 97.31
CA VAL A 132 8.08 13.37 97.93
C VAL A 132 7.98 12.21 98.93
N GLU A 133 8.55 11.04 98.63
CA GLU A 133 8.68 9.93 99.59
C GLU A 133 9.56 10.30 100.81
N GLN A 134 10.64 11.04 100.57
CA GLN A 134 11.49 11.59 101.63
C GLN A 134 10.76 12.63 102.50
N LEU A 135 9.83 13.40 101.94
CA LEU A 135 8.98 14.30 102.73
C LEU A 135 7.95 13.54 103.56
N GLY A 136 7.31 12.50 102.99
CA GLY A 136 6.37 11.63 103.71
C GLY A 136 7.03 10.96 104.92
N THR A 137 8.19 10.33 104.72
CA THR A 137 8.96 9.70 105.80
C THR A 137 9.44 10.69 106.88
N ARG A 138 9.78 11.93 106.51
CA ARG A 138 10.11 12.99 107.48
C ARG A 138 8.91 13.47 108.29
N LEU A 139 7.72 13.50 107.68
CA LEU A 139 6.48 13.87 108.35
C LEU A 139 6.10 12.82 109.41
N ASP A 140 6.20 11.53 109.05
CA ASP A 140 5.96 10.40 109.95
C ASP A 140 6.93 10.44 111.16
N GLN A 141 8.20 10.75 110.92
CA GLN A 141 9.20 10.90 111.98
C GLN A 141 8.92 12.08 112.91
N LEU A 142 8.37 13.19 112.40
CA LEU A 142 7.98 14.34 113.22
C LEU A 142 6.74 14.02 114.06
N SER A 143 5.75 13.34 113.50
CA SER A 143 4.57 12.86 114.24
C SER A 143 4.97 11.93 115.37
N ALA A 144 5.82 10.94 115.10
CA ALA A 144 6.31 10.00 116.12
C ALA A 144 7.09 10.69 117.24
N ARG A 145 7.84 11.76 116.93
CA ARG A 145 8.55 12.58 117.94
C ARG A 145 7.60 13.45 118.76
N ALA A 146 6.54 13.99 118.15
CA ALA A 146 5.49 14.71 118.87
C ALA A 146 4.76 13.78 119.86
N ASP A 147 4.42 12.56 119.42
CA ASP A 147 3.82 11.53 120.28
C ASP A 147 4.76 11.06 121.39
N ALA A 148 6.07 11.04 121.14
CA ALA A 148 7.07 10.71 122.15
C ALA A 148 7.20 11.84 123.20
N LEU A 149 7.18 13.11 122.78
CA LEU A 149 7.18 14.27 123.68
C LEU A 149 5.89 14.34 124.51
N ALA A 150 4.74 14.04 123.91
CA ALA A 150 3.46 13.96 124.62
C ALA A 150 3.48 12.86 125.70
N ARG A 151 4.09 11.70 125.41
CA ARG A 151 4.30 10.62 126.38
C ARG A 151 5.31 10.97 127.46
N ASP A 152 6.41 11.66 127.13
CA ASP A 152 7.43 12.11 128.08
C ASP A 152 6.88 13.17 129.05
N LEU A 153 6.01 14.07 128.57
CA LEU A 153 5.27 15.02 129.40
C LEU A 153 4.24 14.32 130.32
N ALA A 154 3.57 13.27 129.83
CA ALA A 154 2.63 12.49 130.62
C ALA A 154 3.31 11.57 131.65
N ALA A 155 4.60 11.25 131.46
CA ALA A 155 5.36 10.34 132.32
C ALA A 155 6.17 11.05 133.41
N ARG A 156 6.08 12.38 133.57
CA ARG A 156 6.79 13.08 134.66
C ARG A 156 6.10 12.82 136.00
N PRO A 157 6.78 12.21 136.99
CA PRO A 157 6.33 12.23 138.37
C PRO A 157 6.42 13.66 138.94
N THR A 158 5.48 13.98 139.81
CA THR A 158 5.30 15.27 140.49
C THR A 158 6.62 15.84 141.00
N ILE A 159 7.07 16.96 140.42
CA ILE A 159 8.25 17.70 140.89
C ILE A 159 7.80 18.71 141.96
N ASP A 160 8.46 18.61 143.11
CA ASP A 160 8.39 19.47 144.28
C ASP A 160 8.75 20.95 143.93
N PRO A 161 7.94 21.97 144.29
CA PRO A 161 8.11 23.36 143.83
C PRO A 161 9.33 24.11 144.39
N ALA A 162 10.23 23.46 145.14
CA ALA A 162 11.40 24.09 145.75
C ALA A 162 12.71 24.00 144.94
N THR A 163 12.69 23.37 143.76
CA THR A 163 13.83 23.45 142.81
C THR A 163 13.39 24.23 141.58
N LEU A 164 13.67 25.53 141.60
CA LEU A 164 13.54 26.42 140.45
C LEU A 164 14.26 25.80 139.24
N ALA A 165 13.50 25.14 138.38
CA ALA A 165 13.85 24.97 136.99
C ALA A 165 14.15 26.39 136.46
N PRO A 166 15.37 26.65 135.97
CA PRO A 166 15.73 28.00 135.56
C PRO A 166 14.76 28.44 134.45
N ARG A 167 14.30 29.70 134.49
CA ARG A 167 13.47 30.32 133.45
C ARG A 167 13.95 30.00 132.01
N SER A 168 15.25 29.73 131.86
CA SER A 168 15.87 29.27 130.62
C SER A 168 15.31 27.98 130.03
N ALA A 169 14.79 27.03 130.81
CA ALA A 169 14.22 25.79 130.29
C ALA A 169 12.85 26.02 129.61
N VAL A 170 12.06 26.95 130.15
CA VAL A 170 10.77 27.37 129.56
C VAL A 170 11.02 28.23 128.32
N GLU A 171 12.03 29.11 128.35
CA GLU A 171 12.48 29.86 127.16
C GLU A 171 13.04 28.95 126.06
N GLN A 172 13.77 27.89 126.40
CA GLN A 172 14.24 26.87 125.45
C GLN A 172 13.10 26.07 124.82
N LEU A 173 12.04 25.78 125.58
CA LEU A 173 10.83 25.16 125.05
C LEU A 173 10.06 26.11 124.13
N GLY A 174 9.91 27.39 124.51
CA GLY A 174 9.30 28.41 123.67
C GLY A 174 10.03 28.57 122.33
N THR A 175 11.36 28.72 122.36
CA THR A 175 12.19 28.82 121.15
C THR A 175 12.14 27.56 120.29
N ARG A 176 12.05 26.35 120.88
CA ARG A 176 11.83 25.11 120.12
C ARG A 176 10.44 25.04 119.49
N LEU A 177 9.41 25.51 120.18
CA LEU A 177 8.05 25.56 119.66
C LEU A 177 7.98 26.52 118.47
N ASP A 178 8.61 27.70 118.58
CA ASP A 178 8.70 28.68 117.50
C ASP A 178 9.47 28.14 116.30
N GLN A 179 10.58 27.42 116.53
CA GLN A 179 11.33 26.74 115.46
C GLN A 179 10.53 25.63 114.78
N LEU A 180 9.72 24.88 115.52
CA LEU A 180 8.83 23.86 114.96
C LEU A 180 7.69 24.49 114.18
N SER A 181 7.09 25.57 114.68
CA SER A 181 6.08 26.36 113.96
C SER A 181 6.65 26.90 112.64
N ALA A 182 7.83 27.53 112.68
CA ALA A 182 8.48 28.05 111.47
C ALA A 182 8.82 26.95 110.45
N ARG A 183 9.17 25.74 110.91
CA ARG A 183 9.39 24.57 110.03
C ARG A 183 8.10 24.00 109.45
N ALA A 184 7.00 23.99 110.23
CA ALA A 184 5.69 23.60 109.72
C ALA A 184 5.21 24.58 108.65
N ASP A 185 5.40 25.88 108.87
CA ASP A 185 5.07 26.93 107.91
C ASP A 185 5.95 26.88 106.65
N SER A 186 7.22 26.48 106.76
CA SER A 186 8.07 26.27 105.59
C SER A 186 7.65 25.03 104.80
N LEU A 187 7.34 23.92 105.48
CA LEU A 187 6.84 22.70 104.83
C LEU A 187 5.48 22.92 104.14
N GLY A 188 4.58 23.69 104.76
CA GLY A 188 3.30 24.07 104.16
C GLY A 188 3.50 24.87 102.86
N ARG A 189 4.44 25.82 102.85
CA ARG A 189 4.82 26.58 101.64
C ARG A 189 5.47 25.72 100.57
N ASP A 190 6.36 24.81 100.96
CA ASP A 190 7.03 23.88 100.04
C ASP A 190 6.02 22.91 99.38
N LEU A 191 5.05 22.40 100.15
CA LEU A 191 3.97 21.54 99.62
C LEU A 191 3.04 22.31 98.68
N GLN A 192 2.69 23.56 99.00
CA GLN A 192 1.91 24.41 98.10
C GLN A 192 2.69 24.73 96.80
N ALA A 193 4.00 24.99 96.90
CA ALA A 193 4.86 25.20 95.74
C ALA A 193 4.98 23.93 94.88
N ALA A 194 5.14 22.76 95.50
CA ALA A 194 5.16 21.48 94.80
C ALA A 194 3.81 21.16 94.14
N GLY A 195 2.69 21.47 94.80
CA GLY A 195 1.34 21.32 94.25
C GLY A 195 1.10 22.19 93.01
N THR A 196 1.47 23.46 93.07
CA THR A 196 1.39 24.38 91.92
C THR A 196 2.31 23.96 90.77
N GLN A 197 3.53 23.50 91.08
CA GLN A 197 4.47 22.98 90.08
C GLN A 197 3.96 21.69 89.42
N GLY A 198 3.32 20.80 90.19
CA GLY A 198 2.68 19.59 89.67
C GLY A 198 1.54 19.91 88.71
N GLN A 199 0.67 20.85 89.07
CA GLN A 199 -0.41 21.33 88.20
C GLN A 199 0.12 21.96 86.90
N GLN A 200 1.18 22.78 86.98
CA GLN A 200 1.80 23.38 85.80
C GLN A 200 2.37 22.32 84.84
N ARG A 201 3.00 21.27 85.37
CA ARG A 201 3.50 20.17 84.54
C ARG A 201 2.38 19.35 83.94
N GLN A 202 1.33 19.07 84.70
CA GLN A 202 0.18 18.37 84.16
C GLN A 202 -0.42 19.16 82.99
N ALA A 203 -0.62 20.48 83.17
CA ALA A 203 -1.10 21.36 82.10
C ALA A 203 -0.14 21.38 80.88
N ALA A 204 1.18 21.40 81.11
CA ALA A 204 2.16 21.34 80.02
C ALA A 204 2.14 19.99 79.27
N VAL A 205 1.96 18.89 79.98
CA VAL A 205 1.80 17.55 79.40
C VAL A 205 0.50 17.47 78.60
N ASP A 206 -0.61 17.97 79.13
CA ASP A 206 -1.91 17.98 78.45
C ASP A 206 -1.84 18.84 77.16
N GLN A 207 -1.16 19.98 77.21
CA GLN A 207 -0.88 20.81 76.03
C GLN A 207 0.02 20.09 75.00
N ALA A 208 1.06 19.38 75.46
CA ALA A 208 1.94 18.62 74.58
C ALA A 208 1.21 17.45 73.90
N ILE A 209 0.30 16.77 74.62
CA ILE A 209 -0.56 15.72 74.09
C ILE A 209 -1.52 16.29 73.05
N ALA A 210 -2.20 17.40 73.36
CA ALA A 210 -3.10 18.07 72.41
C ALA A 210 -2.35 18.52 71.13
N ALA A 211 -1.15 19.08 71.28
CA ALA A 211 -0.30 19.46 70.15
C ALA A 211 0.19 18.25 69.34
N ALA A 212 0.51 17.13 69.99
CA ALA A 212 0.88 15.89 69.30
C ALA A 212 -0.31 15.32 68.53
N ALA A 213 -1.51 15.26 69.14
CA ALA A 213 -2.73 14.82 68.48
C ALA A 213 -3.07 15.68 67.26
N GLY A 214 -2.93 17.02 67.38
CA GLY A 214 -3.11 17.93 66.24
C GLY A 214 -2.11 17.68 65.10
N ARG A 215 -0.83 17.42 65.41
CA ARG A 215 0.18 17.07 64.40
C ARG A 215 -0.10 15.73 63.72
N ILE A 216 -0.58 14.73 64.47
CA ILE A 216 -0.97 13.43 63.92
C ILE A 216 -2.15 13.60 62.96
N GLY A 217 -3.22 14.30 63.38
CA GLY A 217 -4.37 14.55 62.51
C GLY A 217 -4.00 15.33 61.23
N ALA A 218 -3.11 16.32 61.34
CA ALA A 218 -2.61 17.05 60.16
C ALA A 218 -1.77 16.15 59.22
N ALA A 219 -0.95 15.25 59.77
CA ALA A 219 -0.17 14.29 58.99
C ALA A 219 -1.07 13.27 58.29
N GLU A 220 -2.10 12.74 58.96
CA GLU A 220 -3.09 11.84 58.39
C GLU A 220 -3.86 12.52 57.24
N ALA A 221 -4.31 13.77 57.43
CA ALA A 221 -4.97 14.53 56.38
C ALA A 221 -4.04 14.77 55.16
N ALA A 222 -2.76 15.07 55.39
CA ALA A 222 -1.78 15.23 54.32
C ALA A 222 -1.51 13.92 53.57
N LEU A 223 -1.48 12.77 54.25
CA LEU A 223 -1.35 11.46 53.63
C LEU A 223 -2.58 11.10 52.80
N ALA A 224 -3.79 11.35 53.31
CA ALA A 224 -5.03 11.14 52.56
C ALA A 224 -5.09 11.99 51.29
N ALA A 225 -4.70 13.26 51.36
CA ALA A 225 -4.63 14.14 50.19
C ALA A 225 -3.59 13.65 49.15
N ARG A 226 -2.45 13.13 49.60
CA ARG A 226 -1.43 12.53 48.71
C ARG A 226 -1.93 11.26 48.05
N ALA A 227 -2.65 10.40 48.78
CA ALA A 227 -3.24 9.18 48.22
C ALA A 227 -4.23 9.51 47.09
N GLN A 228 -5.13 10.46 47.33
CA GLN A 228 -6.07 10.94 46.29
C GLN A 228 -5.36 11.54 45.07
N ALA A 229 -4.26 12.28 45.28
CA ALA A 229 -3.48 12.83 44.19
C ALA A 229 -2.80 11.73 43.34
N ILE A 230 -2.30 10.67 43.98
CA ILE A 230 -1.71 9.51 43.30
C ILE A 230 -2.77 8.75 42.49
N GLU A 231 -3.95 8.51 43.06
CA GLU A 231 -5.07 7.87 42.35
C GLU A 231 -5.51 8.70 41.13
N GLY A 232 -5.59 10.02 41.29
CA GLY A 232 -5.87 10.94 40.18
C GLY A 232 -4.80 10.92 39.08
N GLN A 233 -3.52 10.78 39.45
CA GLN A 233 -2.42 10.60 38.50
C GLN A 233 -2.49 9.26 37.78
N ALA A 234 -2.76 8.16 38.48
CA ALA A 234 -2.93 6.83 37.90
C ALA A 234 -4.07 6.82 36.86
N GLY A 235 -5.19 7.47 37.15
CA GLY A 235 -6.29 7.63 36.19
C GLY A 235 -5.89 8.40 34.93
N ARG A 236 -5.09 9.47 35.07
CA ARG A 236 -4.57 10.24 33.91
C ARG A 236 -3.61 9.42 33.06
N ILE A 237 -2.75 8.62 33.69
CA ILE A 237 -1.81 7.73 32.99
C ILE A 237 -2.60 6.70 32.17
N GLY A 238 -3.58 6.02 32.78
CA GLY A 238 -4.42 5.05 32.06
C GLY A 238 -5.18 5.67 30.88
N ALA A 239 -5.70 6.89 31.04
CA ALA A 239 -6.36 7.60 29.94
C ALA A 239 -5.40 7.95 28.79
N LEU A 240 -4.15 8.33 29.11
CA LEU A 240 -3.12 8.59 28.10
C LEU A 240 -2.69 7.32 27.38
N GLU A 241 -2.54 6.19 28.08
CA GLU A 241 -2.25 4.89 27.48
C GLU A 241 -3.35 4.46 26.50
N LEU A 242 -4.61 4.62 26.89
CA LEU A 242 -5.75 4.34 26.01
C LEU A 242 -5.78 5.27 24.78
N ALA A 243 -5.45 6.55 24.96
CA ALA A 243 -5.37 7.49 23.85
C ALA A 243 -4.21 7.18 22.89
N LEU A 244 -3.05 6.76 23.41
CA LEU A 244 -1.89 6.39 22.61
C LEU A 244 -2.12 5.11 21.82
N THR A 245 -2.68 4.08 22.46
CA THR A 245 -3.07 2.83 21.77
C THR A 245 -4.10 3.09 20.68
N GLY A 246 -5.11 3.93 20.93
CA GLY A 246 -6.07 4.35 19.91
C GLY A 246 -5.42 5.11 18.74
N ARG A 247 -4.46 6.00 19.02
CA ARG A 247 -3.69 6.72 17.97
C ARG A 247 -2.81 5.77 17.16
N LEU A 248 -2.17 4.79 17.79
CA LEU A 248 -1.36 3.79 17.10
C LEU A 248 -2.22 2.96 16.14
N ALA A 249 -3.35 2.43 16.61
CA ALA A 249 -4.28 1.68 15.75
C ALA A 249 -4.80 2.53 14.57
N ALA A 250 -5.07 3.82 14.79
CA ALA A 250 -5.48 4.73 13.73
C ALA A 250 -4.37 4.97 12.70
N LEU A 251 -3.12 5.16 13.13
CA LEU A 251 -1.97 5.33 12.25
C LEU A 251 -1.67 4.05 11.46
N GLU A 252 -1.75 2.88 12.09
CA GLU A 252 -1.64 1.58 11.41
C GLU A 252 -2.72 1.43 10.33
N GLY A 253 -3.98 1.78 10.64
CA GLY A 253 -5.07 1.80 9.67
C GLY A 253 -4.79 2.74 8.48
N GLN A 254 -4.25 3.94 8.74
CA GLN A 254 -3.88 4.88 7.67
C GLN A 254 -2.73 4.37 6.80
N LEU A 255 -1.74 3.68 7.37
CA LEU A 255 -0.64 3.09 6.61
C LEU A 255 -1.12 1.97 5.69
N VAL A 256 -2.01 1.09 6.17
CA VAL A 256 -2.62 0.04 5.36
C VAL A 256 -3.43 0.64 4.21
N GLN A 257 -4.23 1.68 4.48
CA GLN A 257 -5.00 2.37 3.43
C GLN A 257 -4.09 3.02 2.38
N ARG A 258 -2.99 3.65 2.79
CA ARG A 258 -2.01 4.23 1.86
C ARG A 258 -1.33 3.16 1.01
N ALA A 259 -0.96 2.02 1.59
CA ALA A 259 -0.38 0.90 0.86
C ALA A 259 -1.34 0.36 -0.22
N GLN A 260 -2.61 0.17 0.12
CA GLN A 260 -3.64 -0.25 -0.83
C GLN A 260 -3.84 0.79 -1.95
N ALA A 261 -3.84 2.09 -1.62
CA ALA A 261 -3.95 3.15 -2.62
C ALA A 261 -2.76 3.15 -3.59
N THR A 262 -1.53 2.93 -3.08
CA THR A 262 -0.34 2.82 -3.95
C THR A 262 -0.39 1.61 -4.87
N GLU A 263 -0.93 0.48 -4.41
CA GLU A 263 -1.10 -0.74 -5.21
C GLU A 263 -2.18 -0.57 -6.30
N GLN A 264 -3.25 0.17 -6.00
CA GLN A 264 -4.25 0.54 -7.02
C GLN A 264 -3.66 1.47 -8.10
N LEU A 265 -2.80 2.41 -7.72
CA LEU A 265 -2.12 3.29 -8.68
C LEU A 265 -1.12 2.53 -9.55
N SER A 266 -0.35 1.60 -8.98
CA SER A 266 0.57 0.77 -9.77
C SER A 266 -0.18 -0.13 -10.77
N GLY A 267 -1.32 -0.71 -10.37
CA GLY A 267 -2.19 -1.46 -11.27
C GLY A 267 -2.73 -0.63 -12.43
N ARG A 268 -3.11 0.64 -12.17
CA ARG A 268 -3.53 1.57 -13.23
C ARG A 268 -2.41 1.90 -14.20
N ILE A 269 -1.19 2.13 -13.70
CA ILE A 269 -0.02 2.40 -14.56
C ILE A 269 0.25 1.21 -15.48
N ALA A 270 0.28 -0.01 -14.93
CA ALA A 270 0.47 -1.22 -15.73
C ALA A 270 -0.61 -1.39 -16.82
N SER A 271 -1.87 -1.01 -16.53
CA SER A 271 -2.95 -1.04 -17.52
C SER A 271 -2.75 -0.02 -18.65
N LEU A 272 -2.28 1.19 -18.33
CA LEU A 272 -1.99 2.24 -19.31
C LEU A 272 -0.79 1.89 -20.18
N GLU A 273 0.25 1.32 -19.58
CA GLU A 273 1.42 0.79 -20.33
C GLU A 273 0.99 -0.33 -21.29
N GLY A 274 0.11 -1.22 -20.85
CA GLY A 274 -0.46 -2.26 -21.72
C GLY A 274 -1.27 -1.69 -22.89
N LEU A 275 -2.03 -0.61 -22.69
CA LEU A 275 -2.74 0.09 -23.77
C LEU A 275 -1.77 0.79 -24.74
N ALA A 276 -0.73 1.45 -24.22
CA ALA A 276 0.29 2.10 -25.05
C ALA A 276 1.03 1.10 -25.94
N GLN A 277 1.40 -0.07 -25.41
CA GLN A 277 2.03 -1.15 -26.19
C GLN A 277 1.09 -1.68 -27.30
N ARG A 278 -0.21 -1.79 -27.02
CA ARG A 278 -1.20 -2.20 -28.03
C ARG A 278 -1.35 -1.17 -29.14
N LEU A 279 -1.36 0.13 -28.82
CA LEU A 279 -1.40 1.19 -29.81
C LEU A 279 -0.15 1.20 -30.69
N ALA A 280 1.05 1.11 -30.10
CA ALA A 280 2.30 1.00 -30.85
C ALA A 280 2.31 -0.22 -31.78
N ALA A 281 1.75 -1.36 -31.35
CA ALA A 281 1.63 -2.56 -32.18
C ALA A 281 0.60 -2.41 -33.32
N LEU A 282 -0.43 -1.59 -33.16
CA LEU A 282 -1.40 -1.26 -34.22
C LEU A 282 -0.79 -0.27 -35.22
N GLU A 283 -0.12 0.77 -34.74
CA GLU A 283 0.61 1.74 -35.56
C GLU A 283 1.67 1.04 -36.41
N GLY A 284 2.47 0.15 -35.81
CA GLY A 284 3.46 -0.66 -36.53
C GLY A 284 2.84 -1.54 -37.63
N ARG A 285 1.63 -2.09 -37.38
CA ARG A 285 0.88 -2.84 -38.41
C ARG A 285 0.42 -1.95 -39.56
N SER A 286 -0.14 -0.77 -39.26
CA SER A 286 -0.54 0.19 -40.31
C SER A 286 0.64 0.69 -41.14
N ALA A 287 1.78 0.98 -40.51
CA ALA A 287 2.99 1.41 -41.20
C ALA A 287 3.54 0.30 -42.12
N ARG A 288 3.47 -0.96 -41.69
CA ARG A 288 3.84 -2.11 -42.52
C ARG A 288 2.94 -2.23 -43.74
N LEU A 289 1.62 -2.13 -43.58
CA LEU A 289 0.67 -2.20 -44.70
C LEU A 289 0.91 -1.06 -45.69
N ALA A 290 1.08 0.17 -45.21
CA ALA A 290 1.41 1.32 -46.06
C ALA A 290 2.73 1.13 -46.83
N ALA A 291 3.75 0.53 -46.19
CA ALA A 291 5.02 0.22 -46.86
C ALA A 291 4.85 -0.85 -47.96
N ILE A 292 4.02 -1.87 -47.74
CA ILE A 292 3.71 -2.91 -48.73
C ILE A 292 2.94 -2.30 -49.91
N ASP A 293 1.97 -1.43 -49.66
CA ASP A 293 1.20 -0.76 -50.72
C ASP A 293 2.09 0.18 -51.55
N ALA A 294 2.96 0.95 -50.90
CA ALA A 294 3.95 1.79 -51.59
C ALA A 294 4.91 0.94 -52.44
N ALA A 295 5.34 -0.21 -51.92
CA ALA A 295 6.20 -1.14 -52.66
C ALA A 295 5.52 -1.74 -53.89
N ARG A 296 4.24 -2.08 -53.78
CA ARG A 296 3.43 -2.55 -54.91
C ARG A 296 3.31 -1.46 -55.99
N ALA A 297 2.99 -0.24 -55.60
CA ALA A 297 2.91 0.89 -56.53
C ALA A 297 4.25 1.17 -57.21
N ALA A 298 5.38 1.08 -56.48
CA ALA A 298 6.71 1.25 -57.04
C ALA A 298 7.05 0.16 -58.08
N LEU A 299 6.73 -1.10 -57.77
CA LEU A 299 6.94 -2.24 -58.67
C LEU A 299 6.13 -2.08 -59.98
N GLU A 300 4.86 -1.67 -59.88
CA GLU A 300 4.01 -1.42 -61.05
C GLU A 300 4.50 -0.23 -61.88
N ALA A 301 5.02 0.81 -61.22
CA ALA A 301 5.56 2.01 -61.88
C ALA A 301 7.01 1.84 -62.41
N GLY A 302 7.65 0.69 -62.19
CA GLY A 302 9.05 0.47 -62.59
C GLY A 302 10.05 1.30 -61.78
N ARG A 303 9.68 1.70 -60.56
CA ARG A 303 10.53 2.47 -59.64
C ARG A 303 11.20 1.53 -58.64
N PRO A 304 12.40 1.87 -58.14
CA PRO A 304 13.01 1.14 -57.05
C PRO A 304 12.08 1.15 -55.83
N ILE A 305 11.94 -0.01 -55.20
CA ILE A 305 10.99 -0.25 -54.10
C ILE A 305 11.45 0.43 -52.80
N GLY A 306 12.76 0.71 -52.69
CA GLY A 306 13.37 1.18 -51.45
C GLY A 306 13.63 0.04 -50.46
N GLN A 307 14.12 0.39 -49.27
CA GLN A 307 14.41 -0.58 -48.22
C GLN A 307 13.13 -0.93 -47.46
N LEU A 308 12.73 -2.19 -47.55
CA LEU A 308 11.65 -2.78 -46.77
C LEU A 308 12.25 -3.61 -45.63
N ALA A 309 11.73 -3.44 -44.41
CA ALA A 309 12.14 -4.25 -43.27
C ALA A 309 11.76 -5.73 -43.50
N ASN A 310 12.72 -6.64 -43.29
CA ASN A 310 12.56 -8.09 -43.51
C ASN A 310 12.12 -8.46 -44.94
N ALA A 311 12.61 -7.75 -45.95
CA ALA A 311 12.30 -8.05 -47.35
C ALA A 311 12.86 -9.41 -47.79
N PRO A 312 12.03 -10.30 -48.37
CA PRO A 312 12.48 -11.50 -49.06
C PRO A 312 13.49 -11.18 -50.18
N ALA A 313 14.40 -12.12 -50.47
CA ALA A 313 15.44 -11.97 -51.49
C ALA A 313 14.94 -11.52 -52.88
N PRO A 314 13.75 -11.95 -53.38
CA PRO A 314 13.19 -11.45 -54.64
C PRO A 314 12.84 -9.95 -54.64
N LEU A 315 12.60 -9.34 -53.47
CA LEU A 315 12.33 -7.89 -53.35
C LEU A 315 13.60 -7.09 -53.10
N ALA A 316 14.56 -7.65 -52.36
CA ALA A 316 15.84 -7.01 -52.08
C ALA A 316 16.60 -6.60 -53.36
N ARG A 317 16.50 -7.39 -54.43
CA ARG A 317 17.13 -7.07 -55.73
C ARG A 317 16.60 -5.78 -56.38
N PHE A 318 15.36 -5.40 -56.08
CA PHE A 318 14.71 -4.20 -56.61
C PHE A 318 14.64 -3.06 -55.59
N ALA A 319 15.36 -3.19 -54.46
CA ALA A 319 15.46 -2.13 -53.47
C ALA A 319 16.12 -0.87 -54.04
N THR A 320 17.16 -1.06 -54.88
CA THR A 320 17.94 0.03 -55.50
C THR A 320 17.87 0.04 -57.03
N ALA A 321 17.61 -1.11 -57.66
CA ALA A 321 17.48 -1.21 -59.12
C ALA A 321 16.01 -1.14 -59.55
N ALA A 322 15.74 -0.44 -60.66
CA ALA A 322 14.41 -0.35 -61.24
C ALA A 322 13.97 -1.73 -61.78
N PRO A 323 12.82 -2.27 -61.32
CA PRO A 323 12.28 -3.52 -61.84
C PRO A 323 11.77 -3.35 -63.28
N PRO A 324 11.82 -4.40 -64.12
CA PRO A 324 11.17 -4.38 -65.42
C PRO A 324 9.64 -4.25 -65.23
N THR A 325 9.02 -3.31 -65.94
CA THR A 325 7.56 -3.18 -65.92
C THR A 325 6.92 -4.20 -66.84
N GLU A 326 5.66 -4.54 -66.58
CA GLU A 326 4.90 -5.44 -67.46
C GLU A 326 4.72 -4.86 -68.87
N ALA A 327 4.56 -3.53 -68.97
CA ALA A 327 4.53 -2.83 -70.24
C ALA A 327 5.85 -2.95 -71.01
N ALA A 328 7.00 -2.83 -70.32
CA ALA A 328 8.31 -3.05 -70.93
C ALA A 328 8.49 -4.51 -71.39
N LEU A 329 8.04 -5.48 -70.59
CA LEU A 329 8.08 -6.89 -70.96
C LEU A 329 7.20 -7.20 -72.18
N ARG A 330 6.02 -6.57 -72.30
CA ARG A 330 5.14 -6.67 -73.47
C ARG A 330 5.82 -6.12 -74.73
N LEU A 331 6.45 -4.96 -74.62
CA LEU A 331 7.14 -4.32 -75.74
C LEU A 331 8.35 -5.15 -76.22
N ASP A 332 9.11 -5.72 -75.28
CA ASP A 332 10.28 -6.55 -75.59
C ASP A 332 9.92 -7.96 -76.08
N PHE A 333 8.69 -8.43 -75.83
CA PHE A 333 8.27 -9.80 -76.14
C PHE A 333 8.36 -10.10 -77.63
N ASP A 334 7.97 -9.17 -78.50
CA ASP A 334 8.01 -9.38 -79.96
C ASP A 334 9.41 -9.61 -80.51
N ALA A 335 10.39 -8.89 -79.97
CA ALA A 335 11.79 -9.07 -80.36
C ALA A 335 12.30 -10.44 -79.90
N ALA A 336 12.01 -10.82 -78.64
CA ALA A 336 12.39 -12.12 -78.09
C ALA A 336 11.70 -13.29 -78.80
N ALA A 337 10.42 -13.15 -79.13
CA ALA A 337 9.63 -14.15 -79.85
C ALA A 337 10.18 -14.41 -81.26
N ARG A 338 10.54 -13.35 -82.00
CA ARG A 338 11.19 -13.50 -83.31
C ARG A 338 12.54 -14.22 -83.22
N ALA A 339 13.34 -13.90 -82.20
CA ALA A 339 14.62 -14.58 -81.97
C ALA A 339 14.43 -16.07 -81.62
N ALA A 340 13.41 -16.42 -80.83
CA ALA A 340 13.06 -17.80 -80.52
C ALA A 340 12.60 -18.59 -81.75
N LEU A 341 11.79 -17.99 -82.63
CA LEU A 341 11.36 -18.61 -83.87
C LEU A 341 12.56 -18.88 -84.79
N ALA A 342 13.44 -17.89 -84.98
CA ALA A 342 14.66 -18.06 -85.78
C ALA A 342 15.60 -19.15 -85.22
N ALA A 343 15.66 -19.31 -83.90
CA ALA A 343 16.44 -20.37 -83.26
C ALA A 343 15.75 -21.75 -83.28
N SER A 344 14.45 -21.81 -83.55
CA SER A 344 13.68 -23.06 -83.64
C SER A 344 13.73 -23.68 -85.02
N GLU A 345 14.05 -22.90 -86.06
CA GLU A 345 14.22 -23.41 -87.41
C GLU A 345 15.45 -24.34 -87.46
N PRO A 346 15.29 -25.61 -87.89
CA PRO A 346 16.43 -26.50 -88.04
C PRO A 346 17.41 -25.94 -89.09
N PRO A 347 18.73 -26.11 -88.91
CA PRO A 347 19.71 -25.64 -89.89
C PRO A 347 19.42 -26.29 -91.25
N ALA A 348 19.06 -25.46 -92.23
CA ALA A 348 18.74 -25.88 -93.59
C ALA A 348 19.95 -26.57 -94.24
N THR A 349 20.04 -27.88 -94.01
CA THR A 349 21.05 -28.75 -94.61
C THR A 349 20.40 -29.41 -95.82
N GLY A 350 19.97 -28.58 -96.78
CA GLY A 350 19.18 -28.98 -97.94
C GLY A 350 19.11 -27.86 -98.97
N GLY A 351 19.25 -28.21 -100.26
CA GLY A 351 19.40 -27.26 -101.37
C GLY A 351 18.24 -26.26 -101.52
N VAL A 352 18.51 -25.15 -102.18
CA VAL A 352 17.60 -23.98 -102.36
C VAL A 352 16.22 -24.36 -102.93
N LEU A 353 16.11 -25.50 -103.62
CA LEU A 353 14.86 -26.05 -104.17
C LEU A 353 13.97 -26.76 -103.14
N ASP A 354 14.54 -27.45 -102.14
CA ASP A 354 13.76 -28.06 -101.04
C ASP A 354 13.20 -26.99 -100.08
N ASN A 355 13.91 -25.87 -99.96
CA ASN A 355 13.49 -24.72 -99.15
C ASN A 355 12.26 -24.00 -99.73
N ALA A 356 12.02 -24.07 -101.05
CA ALA A 356 10.82 -23.51 -101.68
C ALA A 356 9.57 -24.38 -101.45
N VAL A 357 9.75 -25.71 -101.43
CA VAL A 357 8.67 -26.67 -101.16
C VAL A 357 8.27 -26.64 -99.68
N SER A 358 9.23 -26.60 -98.75
CA SER A 358 8.95 -26.46 -97.31
C SER A 358 8.23 -25.16 -96.95
N ARG A 359 8.53 -24.04 -97.65
CA ARG A 359 7.83 -22.75 -97.46
C ARG A 359 6.40 -22.76 -98.00
N LEU A 360 6.12 -23.53 -99.06
CA LEU A 360 4.76 -23.70 -99.60
C LEU A 360 3.89 -24.62 -98.73
N SER A 361 4.47 -25.65 -98.10
CA SER A 361 3.76 -26.49 -97.11
C SER A 361 3.52 -25.80 -95.76
N GLY A 362 4.32 -24.81 -95.39
CA GLY A 362 4.13 -24.01 -94.18
C GLY A 362 2.95 -23.03 -94.25
N LEU A 363 2.37 -22.82 -95.44
CA LEU A 363 1.27 -21.88 -95.65
C LEU A 363 -0.14 -22.47 -95.44
N VAL A 364 -0.25 -23.79 -95.21
CA VAL A 364 -1.52 -24.49 -95.00
C VAL A 364 -1.59 -25.01 -93.56
N THR A 365 -2.10 -24.19 -92.65
CA THR A 365 -2.41 -24.63 -91.29
C THR A 365 -3.82 -25.24 -91.25
N VAL A 366 -3.93 -26.57 -91.23
CA VAL A 366 -5.22 -27.23 -90.98
C VAL A 366 -5.42 -27.35 -89.47
N ARG A 367 -6.27 -26.47 -88.92
CA ARG A 367 -6.65 -26.47 -87.51
C ARG A 367 -7.78 -27.47 -87.27
N ARG A 368 -7.55 -28.52 -86.48
CA ARG A 368 -8.62 -29.38 -85.92
C ARG A 368 -8.68 -29.16 -84.41
N GLY A 369 -9.55 -28.24 -83.98
CA GLY A 369 -9.75 -27.93 -82.56
C GLY A 369 -8.58 -27.16 -81.93
N GLU A 370 -8.02 -27.69 -80.83
CA GLU A 370 -6.94 -27.09 -80.03
C GLU A 370 -5.53 -27.63 -80.37
N GLU A 371 -5.42 -28.61 -81.25
CA GLU A 371 -4.16 -29.28 -81.58
C GLU A 371 -3.71 -28.97 -83.02
N VAL A 372 -2.46 -28.51 -83.16
CA VAL A 372 -1.84 -28.18 -84.46
C VAL A 372 -1.16 -29.45 -84.97
N LEU A 373 -1.76 -30.11 -85.96
CA LEU A 373 -1.21 -31.36 -86.51
C LEU A 373 -0.07 -31.15 -87.51
N TRP A 374 0.11 -29.96 -88.07
CA TRP A 374 1.24 -29.58 -88.94
C TRP A 374 1.46 -28.05 -88.87
N GLY A 375 2.69 -27.64 -88.52
CA GLY A 375 3.07 -26.25 -88.23
C GLY A 375 4.13 -26.18 -87.13
N ASP A 376 4.86 -25.07 -87.04
CA ASP A 376 5.91 -24.87 -86.03
C ASP A 376 5.30 -24.88 -84.61
N ALA A 377 5.58 -25.94 -83.83
CA ALA A 377 5.13 -26.09 -82.46
C ALA A 377 5.61 -24.95 -81.55
N ALA A 378 6.76 -24.33 -81.87
CA ALA A 378 7.26 -23.17 -81.15
C ALA A 378 6.35 -21.94 -81.39
N ALA A 379 5.91 -21.71 -82.63
CA ALA A 379 4.99 -20.61 -82.96
C ALA A 379 3.65 -20.73 -82.23
N ALA A 380 3.12 -21.95 -82.09
CA ALA A 380 1.86 -22.18 -81.38
C ALA A 380 1.96 -21.84 -79.88
N GLU A 381 3.06 -22.24 -79.20
CA GLU A 381 3.26 -21.91 -77.78
C GLU A 381 3.62 -20.43 -77.57
N ILE A 382 4.37 -19.81 -78.49
CA ILE A 382 4.66 -18.35 -78.45
C ILE A 382 3.37 -17.54 -78.58
N GLU A 383 2.44 -17.92 -79.47
CA GLU A 383 1.16 -17.22 -79.59
C GLU A 383 0.24 -17.42 -78.38
N LYS A 384 0.28 -18.59 -77.73
CA LYS A 384 -0.40 -18.78 -76.44
C LYS A 384 0.21 -17.89 -75.35
N ALA A 385 1.54 -17.81 -75.30
CA ALA A 385 2.25 -16.93 -74.37
C ALA A 385 1.93 -15.44 -74.62
N ARG A 386 1.84 -15.02 -75.88
CA ARG A 386 1.40 -13.66 -76.27
C ARG A 386 0.01 -13.34 -75.73
N ARG A 387 -0.97 -14.21 -75.98
CA ARG A 387 -2.35 -14.02 -75.50
C ARG A 387 -2.42 -13.96 -73.97
N ALA A 388 -1.68 -14.83 -73.29
CA ALA A 388 -1.58 -14.79 -71.83
C ALA A 388 -0.98 -13.46 -71.34
N LEU A 389 0.08 -12.97 -72.00
CA LEU A 389 0.71 -11.71 -71.67
C LEU A 389 -0.20 -10.50 -71.93
N GLU A 390 -0.95 -10.49 -73.04
CA GLU A 390 -1.95 -9.46 -73.35
C GLU A 390 -3.08 -9.43 -72.30
N ALA A 391 -3.50 -10.61 -71.82
CA ALA A 391 -4.44 -10.76 -70.72
C ALA A 391 -3.87 -10.36 -69.34
N GLY A 392 -2.57 -10.06 -69.25
CA GLY A 392 -1.88 -9.73 -67.99
C GLY A 392 -1.51 -10.93 -67.14
N ASP A 393 -1.62 -12.15 -67.67
CA ASP A 393 -1.22 -13.38 -67.00
C ASP A 393 0.22 -13.76 -67.38
N LEU A 394 1.17 -13.09 -66.73
CA LEU A 394 2.60 -13.33 -66.91
C LEU A 394 3.01 -14.76 -66.49
N GLN A 395 2.28 -15.38 -65.56
CA GLN A 395 2.59 -16.72 -65.06
C GLN A 395 2.17 -17.80 -66.06
N ALA A 396 0.99 -17.65 -66.67
CA ALA A 396 0.58 -18.50 -67.80
C ALA A 396 1.51 -18.30 -69.01
N ALA A 397 1.94 -17.07 -69.29
CA ALA A 397 2.90 -16.79 -70.37
C ALA A 397 4.22 -17.55 -70.16
N LEU A 398 4.82 -17.49 -68.96
CA LEU A 398 6.01 -18.27 -68.62
C LEU A 398 5.76 -19.79 -68.71
N GLY A 399 4.58 -20.26 -68.32
CA GLY A 399 4.16 -21.65 -68.45
C GLY A 399 4.18 -22.16 -69.91
N HIS A 400 3.70 -21.34 -70.85
CA HIS A 400 3.76 -21.66 -72.28
C HIS A 400 5.18 -21.64 -72.84
N LEU A 401 5.98 -20.63 -72.49
CA LEU A 401 7.38 -20.53 -72.94
C LEU A 401 8.27 -21.66 -72.40
N SER A 402 7.94 -22.19 -71.21
CA SER A 402 8.63 -23.35 -70.64
C SER A 402 8.45 -24.65 -71.48
N ARG A 403 7.55 -24.68 -72.46
CA ARG A 403 7.33 -25.82 -73.36
C ARG A 403 8.10 -25.72 -74.68
N LEU A 404 8.75 -24.59 -74.93
CA LEU A 404 9.56 -24.38 -76.12
C LEU A 404 10.76 -25.34 -76.18
N SER A 405 11.31 -25.49 -77.38
CA SER A 405 12.54 -26.24 -77.62
C SER A 405 13.74 -25.59 -76.90
N ALA A 406 14.79 -26.36 -76.65
CA ALA A 406 16.00 -25.86 -75.99
C ALA A 406 16.63 -24.62 -76.67
N PRO A 407 16.81 -24.56 -78.01
CA PRO A 407 17.39 -23.38 -78.65
C PRO A 407 16.47 -22.15 -78.59
N ALA A 408 15.14 -22.34 -78.70
CA ALA A 408 14.17 -21.26 -78.55
C ALA A 408 14.17 -20.68 -77.12
N LYS A 409 14.24 -21.54 -76.11
CA LYS A 409 14.37 -21.13 -74.70
C LYS A 409 15.64 -20.34 -74.46
N ALA A 410 16.76 -20.78 -75.04
CA ALA A 410 18.03 -20.05 -74.93
C ALA A 410 17.91 -18.63 -75.51
N ALA A 411 17.26 -18.48 -76.66
CA ALA A 411 17.03 -17.17 -77.27
C ALA A 411 16.10 -16.25 -76.45
N MET A 412 15.19 -16.81 -75.64
CA MET A 412 14.29 -16.05 -74.76
C MET A 412 14.75 -15.95 -73.30
N ALA A 413 15.93 -16.49 -72.96
CA ALA A 413 16.37 -16.64 -71.58
C ALA A 413 16.37 -15.31 -70.80
N ASP A 414 16.85 -14.22 -71.41
CA ASP A 414 16.90 -12.90 -70.79
C ASP A 414 15.50 -12.31 -70.53
N TRP A 415 14.56 -12.54 -71.45
CA TRP A 415 13.17 -12.12 -71.28
C TRP A 415 12.49 -12.93 -70.17
N MET A 416 12.66 -14.27 -70.20
CA MET A 416 12.10 -15.18 -69.19
C MET A 416 12.66 -14.87 -67.79
N GLY A 417 13.96 -14.61 -67.66
CA GLY A 417 14.58 -14.26 -66.37
C GLY A 417 14.07 -12.94 -65.79
N ARG A 418 13.83 -11.92 -66.64
CA ARG A 418 13.21 -10.65 -66.21
C ARG A 418 11.75 -10.83 -65.78
N ALA A 419 10.99 -11.63 -66.53
CA ALA A 419 9.60 -11.95 -66.20
C ALA A 419 9.48 -12.77 -64.91
N GLU A 420 10.31 -13.80 -64.72
CA GLU A 420 10.38 -14.61 -63.50
C GLU A 420 10.74 -13.76 -62.27
N ALA A 421 11.70 -12.85 -62.41
CA ALA A 421 12.08 -11.94 -61.33
C ALA A 421 10.90 -11.04 -60.90
N LEU A 422 10.10 -10.54 -61.85
CA LEU A 422 8.91 -9.74 -61.57
C LEU A 422 7.82 -10.57 -60.89
N VAL A 423 7.55 -11.79 -61.37
CA VAL A 423 6.58 -12.71 -60.76
C VAL A 423 6.99 -13.06 -59.32
N ALA A 424 8.26 -13.37 -59.10
CA ALA A 424 8.80 -13.69 -57.77
C ALA A 424 8.67 -12.49 -56.80
N ALA A 425 8.92 -11.27 -57.27
CA ALA A 425 8.70 -10.06 -56.46
C ALA A 425 7.22 -9.84 -56.12
N ARG A 426 6.30 -9.98 -57.08
CA ARG A 426 4.85 -9.88 -56.86
C ARG A 426 4.34 -10.95 -55.88
N ALA A 427 4.88 -12.17 -55.95
CA ALA A 427 4.55 -13.26 -55.03
C ALA A 427 5.05 -12.95 -53.61
N ALA A 428 6.28 -12.47 -53.48
CA ALA A 428 6.86 -12.08 -52.20
C ALA A 428 6.07 -10.96 -51.50
N LEU A 429 5.60 -9.94 -52.23
CA LEU A 429 4.74 -8.88 -51.65
C LEU A 429 3.40 -9.43 -51.15
N ARG A 430 2.77 -10.33 -51.91
CA ARG A 430 1.52 -10.98 -51.47
C ARG A 430 1.71 -11.81 -50.20
N GLN A 431 2.85 -12.50 -50.10
CA GLN A 431 3.18 -13.26 -48.90
C GLN A 431 3.41 -12.35 -47.68
N MET A 432 4.08 -11.20 -47.86
CA MET A 432 4.25 -10.20 -46.80
C MET A 432 2.94 -9.52 -46.38
N ALA A 433 1.96 -9.40 -47.29
CA ALA A 433 0.64 -8.87 -46.95
C ALA A 433 -0.23 -9.88 -46.17
N ALA A 434 0.04 -11.17 -46.33
CA ALA A 434 -0.72 -12.25 -45.71
C ALA A 434 -0.21 -12.65 -44.31
N GLY A 435 0.99 -12.19 -43.90
CA GLY A 435 1.63 -12.51 -42.61
C GLY A 435 1.89 -11.27 -41.77
#